data_AF-A0A7V6WJL1-F1
#
_entry.id   AF-A0A7V6WJL1-F1
#
_cell.length_a   1.000
_cell.length_b   1.000
_cell.length_c   1.000
_cell.angle_alpha   90.00
_cell.angle_beta   90.00
_cell.angle_gamma   90.00
#
_symmetry.space_group_name_H-M   'P 1'
#
loop_
_entity.id
_entity.type
_entity.pdbx_description
1 polymer ?
#
loop_
_entity_poly.entity_id
_entity_poly.type
_entity_poly.pdbx_seq_one_letter_code
_entity_poly.pdbx_strand_id
1 'polypeptide(L)'
;MVNAFHGASNLDVTATDTPDLSSVSNLSYMFAGASSLVGNASFAAWDTSHATNIRNIFFGAALFNQPVNSWNVSRVTNMRSVFNGARSFNQPLNNWNVSKVQDMAYMFRSATAFNQPLNTWDVSSVTEMQYMFESASTFNQPLYLWDTARVTTMTHMFNEASAFNRPINSWNTSNVTDMSYMFRNASLFNQPLHSW
;
A
#
# COMPACT_ATOMS: atom_id res chain seq x y z
N MET A 1 -19.86 0.33 2.21
CA MET A 1 -19.45 -1.00 2.73
C MET A 1 -18.39 -0.86 3.82
N VAL A 2 -18.54 0.13 4.71
CA VAL A 2 -17.53 0.40 5.75
C VAL A 2 -17.62 -0.68 6.82
N ASN A 3 -16.48 -1.25 7.22
CA ASN A 3 -16.38 -2.31 8.24
C ASN A 3 -17.14 -3.62 7.96
N ALA A 4 -17.56 -3.92 6.72
CA ALA A 4 -18.51 -5.01 6.45
C ALA A 4 -18.10 -6.39 7.05
N PHE A 5 -16.80 -6.71 7.01
CA PHE A 5 -16.22 -7.91 7.61
C PHE A 5 -15.08 -7.58 8.58
N HIS A 6 -15.16 -6.42 9.23
CA HIS A 6 -14.15 -6.02 10.21
C HIS A 6 -14.06 -7.01 11.38
N GLY A 7 -12.86 -7.48 11.69
CA GLY A 7 -12.59 -8.41 12.78
C GLY A 7 -13.05 -9.85 12.49
N ALA A 8 -13.52 -10.16 11.28
CA ALA A 8 -13.96 -11.49 10.90
C ALA A 8 -12.74 -12.41 10.68
N SER A 9 -12.04 -12.77 11.76
CA SER A 9 -10.75 -13.46 11.74
C SER A 9 -10.77 -14.85 11.09
N ASN A 10 -11.94 -15.50 11.04
CA ASN A 10 -12.18 -16.80 10.41
C ASN A 10 -12.82 -16.69 9.01
N LEU A 11 -13.02 -15.48 8.49
CA LEU A 11 -13.64 -15.29 7.17
C LEU A 11 -12.70 -15.78 6.07
N ASP A 12 -13.25 -16.57 5.16
CA ASP A 12 -12.71 -16.80 3.83
C ASP A 12 -13.81 -16.55 2.80
N VAL A 13 -13.48 -15.80 1.73
CA VAL A 13 -14.43 -15.46 0.66
C VAL A 13 -14.28 -16.48 -0.45
N THR A 14 -15.11 -17.51 -0.42
CA THR A 14 -15.14 -18.59 -1.43
C THR A 14 -16.12 -18.31 -2.57
N ALA A 15 -16.97 -17.28 -2.43
CA ALA A 15 -17.93 -16.88 -3.43
C ALA A 15 -17.24 -16.36 -4.71
N THR A 16 -17.71 -16.80 -5.87
CA THR A 16 -17.12 -16.51 -7.17
C THR A 16 -17.85 -15.43 -7.96
N ASP A 17 -19.00 -14.97 -7.46
CA ASP A 17 -19.75 -13.86 -8.02
C ASP A 17 -19.09 -12.51 -7.67
N THR A 18 -19.52 -11.46 -8.38
CA THR A 18 -19.05 -10.09 -8.16
C THR A 18 -20.11 -9.31 -7.39
N PRO A 19 -19.78 -8.69 -6.25
CA PRO A 19 -20.72 -7.83 -5.55
C PRO A 19 -21.02 -6.58 -6.38
N ASP A 20 -22.25 -6.07 -6.28
CA ASP A 20 -22.60 -4.75 -6.82
C ASP A 20 -22.03 -3.65 -5.91
N LEU A 21 -21.00 -2.96 -6.41
CA LEU A 21 -20.34 -1.83 -5.74
C LEU A 21 -20.63 -0.49 -6.42
N SER A 22 -21.57 -0.42 -7.36
CA SER A 22 -21.88 0.79 -8.15
C SER A 22 -22.26 2.01 -7.32
N SER A 23 -22.81 1.81 -6.12
CA SER A 23 -23.17 2.87 -5.16
C SER A 23 -22.16 3.04 -4.02
N VAL A 24 -21.08 2.26 -4.00
CA VAL A 24 -20.14 2.18 -2.88
C VAL A 24 -18.94 3.08 -3.12
N SER A 25 -18.94 4.25 -2.48
CA SER A 25 -17.78 5.16 -2.50
C SER A 25 -16.75 4.87 -1.40
N ASN A 26 -17.13 4.12 -0.37
CA ASN A 26 -16.29 3.86 0.79
C ASN A 26 -16.24 2.37 1.15
N LEU A 27 -15.05 1.79 0.97
CA LEU A 27 -14.68 0.41 1.25
C LEU A 27 -13.77 0.29 2.49
N SER A 28 -13.63 1.37 3.26
CA SER A 28 -12.70 1.39 4.39
C SER A 28 -13.00 0.27 5.40
N TYR A 29 -11.92 -0.38 5.86
CA TYR A 29 -11.95 -1.50 6.81
C TYR A 29 -12.77 -2.72 6.40
N MET A 30 -13.18 -2.87 5.13
CA MET A 30 -14.09 -3.94 4.73
C MET A 30 -13.62 -5.33 5.16
N PHE A 31 -12.32 -5.63 5.04
CA PHE A 31 -11.70 -6.90 5.49
C PHE A 31 -10.63 -6.69 6.57
N ALA A 32 -10.66 -5.56 7.28
CA ALA A 32 -9.69 -5.30 8.34
C ALA A 32 -9.82 -6.36 9.45
N GLY A 33 -8.73 -7.02 9.80
CA GLY A 33 -8.69 -8.09 10.80
C GLY A 33 -9.18 -9.45 10.29
N ALA A 34 -9.51 -9.60 9.00
CA ALA A 34 -9.86 -10.88 8.41
C ALA A 34 -8.61 -11.75 8.17
N SER A 35 -7.98 -12.19 9.26
CA SER A 35 -6.67 -12.85 9.23
C SER A 35 -6.63 -14.15 8.43
N SER A 36 -7.77 -14.87 8.35
CA SER A 36 -7.89 -16.11 7.57
C SER A 36 -8.36 -15.91 6.14
N LEU A 37 -8.50 -14.66 5.66
CA LEU A 37 -8.98 -14.37 4.32
C LEU A 37 -7.96 -14.82 3.27
N VAL A 38 -8.24 -15.95 2.62
CA VAL A 38 -7.49 -16.42 1.45
C VAL A 38 -8.11 -15.81 0.20
N GLY A 39 -9.43 -15.88 0.09
CA GLY A 39 -10.19 -15.40 -1.06
C GLY A 39 -10.02 -16.29 -2.29
N ASN A 40 -10.53 -15.81 -3.43
CA ASN A 40 -10.34 -16.44 -4.72
C ASN A 40 -10.17 -15.39 -5.83
N ALA A 41 -9.98 -15.83 -7.08
CA ALA A 41 -9.69 -14.92 -8.20
C ALA A 41 -10.83 -13.94 -8.53
N SER A 42 -12.04 -14.13 -8.00
CA SER A 42 -13.19 -13.25 -8.24
C SER A 42 -12.95 -11.80 -7.79
N PHE A 43 -12.03 -11.57 -6.83
CA PHE A 43 -11.64 -10.22 -6.42
C PHE A 43 -11.19 -9.36 -7.60
N ALA A 44 -10.57 -9.94 -8.63
CA ALA A 44 -10.14 -9.20 -9.81
C ALA A 44 -11.31 -8.63 -10.64
N ALA A 45 -12.51 -9.17 -10.51
CA ALA A 45 -13.68 -8.76 -11.28
C ALA A 45 -14.52 -7.69 -10.58
N TRP A 46 -14.13 -7.25 -9.37
CA TRP A 46 -14.89 -6.26 -8.60
C TRP A 46 -14.77 -4.86 -9.23
N ASP A 47 -15.90 -4.22 -9.50
CA ASP A 47 -15.92 -2.84 -9.98
C ASP A 47 -15.73 -1.86 -8.81
N THR A 48 -14.50 -1.39 -8.61
CA THR A 48 -14.17 -0.39 -7.58
C THR A 48 -14.19 1.05 -8.10
N SER A 49 -14.67 1.31 -9.32
CA SER A 49 -14.53 2.60 -10.00
C SER A 49 -15.18 3.78 -9.28
N HIS A 50 -16.12 3.53 -8.37
CA HIS A 50 -16.81 4.54 -7.57
C HIS A 50 -16.13 4.82 -6.22
N ALA A 51 -15.19 3.97 -5.80
CA ALA A 51 -14.52 4.09 -4.52
C ALA A 51 -13.60 5.32 -4.48
N THR A 52 -13.77 6.14 -3.45
CA THR A 52 -12.86 7.27 -3.14
C THR A 52 -12.01 6.99 -1.90
N ASN A 53 -12.40 6.00 -1.09
CA ASN A 53 -11.71 5.63 0.14
C ASN A 53 -11.63 4.10 0.30
N ILE A 54 -10.41 3.58 0.33
CA ILE A 54 -10.12 2.15 0.53
C ILE A 54 -9.20 1.92 1.74
N ARG A 55 -9.09 2.91 2.65
CA ARG A 55 -8.17 2.83 3.78
C ARG A 55 -8.43 1.58 4.63
N ASN A 56 -7.35 0.92 5.05
CA ASN A 56 -7.39 -0.30 5.87
C ASN A 56 -8.21 -1.46 5.30
N ILE A 57 -8.55 -1.47 4.00
CA ILE A 57 -9.45 -2.49 3.45
C ILE A 57 -8.96 -3.93 3.71
N PHE A 58 -7.64 -4.18 3.65
CA PHE A 58 -7.01 -5.48 3.99
C PHE A 58 -6.07 -5.39 5.21
N PHE A 59 -6.29 -4.42 6.10
CA PHE A 59 -5.47 -4.29 7.32
C PHE A 59 -5.48 -5.59 8.12
N GLY A 60 -4.33 -6.23 8.35
CA GLY A 60 -4.22 -7.48 9.08
C GLY A 60 -4.80 -8.72 8.38
N ALA A 61 -5.16 -8.64 7.10
CA ALA A 61 -5.58 -9.80 6.31
C ALA A 61 -4.35 -10.64 5.90
N ALA A 62 -3.77 -11.34 6.87
CA ALA A 62 -2.42 -11.92 6.79
C ALA A 62 -2.24 -12.94 5.65
N LEU A 63 -3.30 -13.66 5.28
CA LEU A 63 -3.28 -14.67 4.22
C LEU A 63 -3.72 -14.14 2.84
N PHE A 64 -4.18 -12.90 2.75
CA PHE A 64 -4.73 -12.36 1.51
C PHE A 64 -3.63 -12.18 0.45
N ASN A 65 -3.84 -12.76 -0.72
CA ASN A 65 -2.92 -12.66 -1.87
C ASN A 65 -3.66 -12.75 -3.22
N GLN A 66 -4.90 -12.28 -3.29
CA GLN A 66 -5.72 -12.37 -4.51
C GLN A 66 -5.46 -11.21 -5.47
N PRO A 67 -5.61 -11.42 -6.79
CA PRO A 67 -5.38 -10.39 -7.79
C PRO A 67 -6.33 -9.19 -7.61
N VAL A 68 -5.74 -8.01 -7.46
CA VAL A 68 -6.45 -6.72 -7.37
C VAL A 68 -5.90 -5.67 -8.34
N ASN A 69 -4.98 -6.05 -9.23
CA ASN A 69 -4.36 -5.14 -10.21
C ASN A 69 -5.39 -4.51 -11.17
N SER A 70 -6.53 -5.20 -11.39
CA SER A 70 -7.64 -4.74 -12.23
C SER A 70 -8.56 -3.73 -11.56
N TRP A 71 -8.42 -3.50 -10.25
CA TRP A 71 -9.25 -2.54 -9.52
C TRP A 71 -9.04 -1.12 -10.07
N ASN A 72 -10.13 -0.44 -10.37
CA ASN A 72 -10.09 0.96 -10.74
C ASN A 72 -10.01 1.81 -9.46
N VAL A 73 -8.82 2.35 -9.20
CA VAL A 73 -8.54 3.22 -8.03
C VAL A 73 -8.35 4.69 -8.40
N SER A 74 -8.70 5.09 -9.63
CA SER A 74 -8.45 6.43 -10.18
C SER A 74 -9.18 7.58 -9.48
N ARG A 75 -10.14 7.26 -8.60
CA ARG A 75 -10.87 8.23 -7.77
C ARG A 75 -10.47 8.18 -6.30
N VAL A 76 -9.62 7.23 -5.91
CA VAL A 76 -9.20 7.04 -4.52
C VAL A 76 -8.27 8.17 -4.10
N THR A 77 -8.55 8.77 -2.95
CA THR A 77 -7.69 9.80 -2.33
C THR A 77 -6.99 9.30 -1.07
N ASN A 78 -7.49 8.23 -0.43
CA ASN A 78 -6.93 7.66 0.78
C ASN A 78 -6.65 6.15 0.64
N MET A 79 -5.37 5.79 0.71
CA MET A 79 -4.84 4.42 0.68
C MET A 79 -4.10 4.04 1.97
N ARG A 80 -4.36 4.76 3.07
CA ARG A 80 -3.73 4.49 4.36
C ARG A 80 -3.93 3.04 4.78
N SER A 81 -2.84 2.36 5.12
CA SER A 81 -2.84 0.99 5.64
C SER A 81 -3.55 -0.08 4.80
N VAL A 82 -3.72 0.10 3.48
CA VAL A 82 -4.47 -0.85 2.63
C VAL A 82 -4.00 -2.29 2.81
N PHE A 83 -2.68 -2.54 2.79
CA PHE A 83 -2.04 -3.85 2.95
C PHE A 83 -1.21 -3.97 4.23
N ASN A 84 -1.44 -3.11 5.22
CA ASN A 84 -0.72 -3.15 6.49
C ASN A 84 -0.99 -4.49 7.20
N GLY A 85 0.04 -5.31 7.40
CA GLY A 85 -0.08 -6.65 7.97
C GLY A 85 -0.64 -7.71 7.03
N ALA A 86 -0.82 -7.42 5.74
CA ALA A 86 -1.15 -8.41 4.71
C ALA A 86 0.13 -9.19 4.32
N ARG A 87 0.62 -10.01 5.25
CA ARG A 87 1.96 -10.63 5.21
C ARG A 87 2.24 -11.45 3.95
N SER A 88 1.21 -12.09 3.38
CA SER A 88 1.31 -12.96 2.20
C SER A 88 1.10 -12.21 0.87
N PHE A 89 0.73 -10.93 0.91
CA PHE A 89 0.37 -10.18 -0.29
C PHE A 89 1.61 -9.88 -1.15
N ASN A 90 1.58 -10.30 -2.42
CA ASN A 90 2.63 -10.06 -3.40
C ASN A 90 2.07 -9.99 -4.83
N GLN A 91 0.84 -9.50 -5.00
CA GLN A 91 0.21 -9.34 -6.32
C GLN A 91 0.60 -8.01 -6.98
N PRO A 92 0.70 -7.96 -8.32
CA PRO A 92 1.04 -6.73 -9.03
C PRO A 92 0.00 -5.63 -8.79
N LEU A 93 0.47 -4.39 -8.76
CA LEU A 93 -0.33 -3.17 -8.60
C LEU A 93 0.01 -2.09 -9.65
N ASN A 94 0.77 -2.45 -10.67
CA ASN A 94 1.31 -1.51 -11.66
C ASN A 94 0.24 -0.86 -12.55
N ASN A 95 -0.99 -1.40 -12.59
CA ASN A 95 -2.10 -0.82 -13.34
C ASN A 95 -2.90 0.21 -12.52
N TRP A 96 -2.62 0.35 -11.22
CA TRP A 96 -3.31 1.30 -10.37
C TRP A 96 -2.93 2.74 -10.74
N ASN A 97 -3.94 3.54 -11.08
CA ASN A 97 -3.78 4.98 -11.22
C ASN A 97 -3.93 5.65 -9.85
N VAL A 98 -2.79 6.01 -9.24
CA VAL A 98 -2.71 6.60 -7.89
C VAL A 98 -2.52 8.12 -7.88
N SER A 99 -2.64 8.80 -9.01
CA SER A 99 -2.32 10.24 -9.14
C SER A 99 -3.18 11.18 -8.29
N LYS A 100 -4.30 10.70 -7.74
CA LYS A 100 -5.18 11.45 -6.82
C LYS A 100 -4.99 11.09 -5.35
N VAL A 101 -4.16 10.10 -5.03
CA VAL A 101 -3.93 9.66 -3.67
C VAL A 101 -3.13 10.71 -2.92
N GLN A 102 -3.59 11.05 -1.72
CA GLN A 102 -2.94 12.04 -0.83
C GLN A 102 -2.29 11.35 0.38
N ASP A 103 -2.88 10.26 0.86
CA ASP A 103 -2.42 9.51 2.04
C ASP A 103 -2.09 8.05 1.67
N MET A 104 -0.80 7.71 1.75
CA MET A 104 -0.25 6.36 1.58
C MET A 104 0.42 5.84 2.87
N ALA A 105 0.17 6.49 4.01
CA ALA A 105 0.80 6.13 5.25
C ALA A 105 0.51 4.66 5.61
N TYR A 106 1.52 3.94 6.10
CA TYR A 106 1.44 2.54 6.50
C TYR A 106 1.00 1.54 5.41
N MET A 107 0.89 1.94 4.13
CA MET A 107 0.22 1.14 3.09
C MET A 107 0.70 -0.31 2.99
N PHE A 108 2.01 -0.55 3.06
CA PHE A 108 2.65 -1.87 2.98
C PHE A 108 3.38 -2.26 4.27
N ARG A 109 3.07 -1.59 5.38
CA ARG A 109 3.69 -1.91 6.67
C ARG A 109 3.51 -3.38 7.02
N SER A 110 4.60 -4.09 7.32
CA SER A 110 4.61 -5.53 7.62
C SER A 110 4.00 -6.42 6.52
N ALA A 111 3.92 -5.94 5.27
CA ALA A 111 3.61 -6.77 4.09
C ALA A 111 4.87 -7.53 3.67
N THR A 112 5.28 -8.51 4.49
CA THR A 112 6.60 -9.14 4.44
C THR A 112 6.92 -9.83 3.12
N ALA A 113 5.93 -10.30 2.36
CA ALA A 113 6.14 -10.94 1.06
C ALA A 113 6.12 -9.97 -0.13
N PHE A 114 5.77 -8.69 0.08
CA PHE A 114 5.52 -7.76 -1.01
C PHE A 114 6.82 -7.28 -1.68
N ASN A 115 6.98 -7.56 -2.97
CA ASN A 115 8.14 -7.13 -3.76
C ASN A 115 7.77 -6.87 -5.23
N GLN A 116 6.65 -6.17 -5.47
CA GLN A 116 6.15 -5.85 -6.82
C GLN A 116 6.54 -4.44 -7.27
N PRO A 117 6.75 -4.22 -8.58
CA PRO A 117 7.21 -2.93 -9.10
C PRO A 117 6.15 -1.84 -8.90
N LEU A 118 6.57 -0.71 -8.30
CA LEU A 118 5.75 0.49 -8.07
C LEU A 118 6.32 1.74 -8.74
N ASN A 119 7.42 1.62 -9.49
CA ASN A 119 8.15 2.76 -10.06
C ASN A 119 7.30 3.58 -11.04
N THR A 120 6.23 3.01 -11.62
CA THR A 120 5.35 3.71 -12.57
C THR A 120 4.22 4.49 -11.90
N TRP A 121 4.11 4.45 -10.57
CA TRP A 121 3.11 5.21 -9.85
C TRP A 121 3.40 6.70 -9.89
N ASP A 122 2.39 7.47 -10.29
CA ASP A 122 2.38 8.91 -10.13
C ASP A 122 1.99 9.26 -8.68
N VAL A 123 2.99 9.54 -7.85
CA VAL A 123 2.82 9.90 -6.43
C VAL A 123 2.89 11.42 -6.22
N SER A 124 2.82 12.23 -7.28
CA SER A 124 3.02 13.68 -7.19
C SER A 124 1.98 14.42 -6.34
N SER A 125 0.87 13.77 -5.97
CA SER A 125 -0.18 14.32 -5.09
C SER A 125 -0.08 13.86 -3.63
N VAL A 126 0.80 12.91 -3.33
CA VAL A 126 0.93 12.31 -1.99
C VAL A 126 1.62 13.29 -1.05
N THR A 127 1.06 13.44 0.16
CA THR A 127 1.64 14.25 1.24
C THR A 127 2.15 13.38 2.39
N GLU A 128 1.53 12.23 2.64
CA GLU A 128 1.80 11.37 3.80
C GLU A 128 2.35 9.99 3.38
N MET A 129 3.60 9.69 3.75
CA MET A 129 4.30 8.41 3.45
C MET A 129 4.94 7.74 4.68
N GLN A 130 4.64 8.21 5.89
CA GLN A 130 5.15 7.62 7.12
C GLN A 130 4.83 6.13 7.23
N TYR A 131 5.80 5.33 7.65
CA TYR A 131 5.70 3.89 7.84
C TYR A 131 5.32 3.07 6.59
N MET A 132 5.33 3.65 5.37
CA MET A 132 4.76 3.02 4.18
C MET A 132 5.31 1.60 3.91
N PHE A 133 6.62 1.39 4.08
CA PHE A 133 7.31 0.10 3.91
C PHE A 133 7.95 -0.39 5.22
N GLU A 134 7.51 0.08 6.39
CA GLU A 134 8.06 -0.40 7.67
C GLU A 134 7.89 -1.93 7.78
N SER A 135 8.98 -2.65 8.06
CA SER A 135 9.06 -4.11 8.13
C SER A 135 8.59 -4.85 6.86
N ALA A 136 8.53 -4.20 5.70
CA ALA A 136 8.33 -4.85 4.39
C ALA A 136 9.64 -5.50 3.93
N SER A 137 10.05 -6.55 4.64
CA SER A 137 11.42 -7.09 4.64
C SER A 137 11.93 -7.60 3.29
N THR A 138 11.05 -7.92 2.33
CA THR A 138 11.44 -8.39 0.98
C THR A 138 11.42 -7.31 -0.09
N PHE A 139 10.87 -6.13 0.21
CA PHE A 139 10.69 -5.07 -0.78
C PHE A 139 12.04 -4.49 -1.21
N ASN A 140 12.36 -4.62 -2.51
CA ASN A 140 13.60 -4.10 -3.09
C ASN A 140 13.41 -3.64 -4.54
N GLN A 141 12.31 -2.94 -4.80
CA GLN A 141 11.95 -2.43 -6.12
C GLN A 141 12.37 -0.97 -6.31
N PRO A 142 12.67 -0.54 -7.55
CA PRO A 142 13.04 0.85 -7.83
C PRO A 142 11.85 1.79 -7.55
N LEU A 143 12.17 2.97 -7.02
CA LEU A 143 11.23 4.07 -6.76
C LEU A 143 11.76 5.42 -7.25
N TYR A 144 12.76 5.42 -8.14
CA TYR A 144 13.48 6.64 -8.55
C TYR A 144 12.65 7.57 -9.43
N LEU A 145 11.54 7.11 -10.00
CA LEU A 145 10.62 7.94 -10.79
C LEU A 145 9.57 8.67 -9.94
N TRP A 146 9.51 8.42 -8.64
CA TRP A 146 8.54 9.07 -7.77
C TRP A 146 8.84 10.55 -7.60
N ASP A 147 7.86 11.40 -7.89
CA ASP A 147 7.87 12.82 -7.52
C ASP A 147 7.39 12.99 -6.07
N THR A 148 8.33 13.17 -5.15
CA THR A 148 8.06 13.32 -3.72
C THR A 148 7.95 14.78 -3.28
N ALA A 149 7.91 15.75 -4.20
CA ALA A 149 8.02 17.18 -3.85
C ALA A 149 6.92 17.69 -2.91
N ARG A 150 5.77 17.00 -2.80
CA ARG A 150 4.67 17.35 -1.90
C ARG A 150 4.66 16.58 -0.58
N VAL A 151 5.54 15.59 -0.41
CA VAL A 151 5.58 14.75 0.78
C VAL A 151 6.07 15.58 1.97
N THR A 152 5.34 15.51 3.08
CA THR A 152 5.63 16.23 4.33
C THR A 152 6.17 15.32 5.43
N THR A 153 5.92 14.00 5.38
CA THR A 153 6.43 13.05 6.37
C THR A 153 6.86 11.72 5.75
N MET A 154 8.04 11.24 6.18
CA MET A 154 8.64 9.97 5.82
C MET A 154 9.15 9.19 7.05
N THR A 155 8.64 9.51 8.24
CA THR A 155 9.04 8.86 9.50
C THR A 155 8.88 7.35 9.38
N HIS A 156 9.91 6.58 9.74
CA HIS A 156 9.95 5.12 9.65
C HIS A 156 9.66 4.50 8.26
N MET A 157 9.69 5.28 7.16
CA MET A 157 9.23 4.80 5.84
C MET A 157 9.83 3.45 5.41
N PHE A 158 11.12 3.22 5.68
CA PHE A 158 11.84 1.96 5.41
C PHE A 158 12.41 1.33 6.70
N ASN A 159 11.89 1.67 7.88
CA ASN A 159 12.34 1.04 9.12
C ASN A 159 12.15 -0.48 9.02
N GLU A 160 13.19 -1.28 9.31
CA GLU A 160 13.19 -2.75 9.18
C GLU A 160 12.90 -3.31 7.76
N ALA A 161 12.92 -2.48 6.71
CA ALA A 161 12.87 -2.94 5.32
C ALA A 161 14.24 -3.52 4.91
N SER A 162 14.59 -4.66 5.49
CA SER A 162 15.97 -5.19 5.48
C SER A 162 16.54 -5.46 4.08
N ALA A 163 15.70 -5.78 3.09
CA ALA A 163 16.13 -6.01 1.70
C ALA A 163 16.29 -4.74 0.86
N PHE A 164 15.74 -3.59 1.29
CA PHE A 164 15.67 -2.40 0.46
C PHE A 164 17.06 -1.78 0.24
N ASN A 165 17.51 -1.72 -1.01
CA ASN A 165 18.77 -1.11 -1.38
C ASN A 165 18.73 -0.50 -2.79
N ARG A 166 17.69 0.30 -3.07
CA ARG A 166 17.51 0.97 -4.38
C ARG A 166 17.77 2.47 -4.26
N PRO A 167 18.40 3.08 -5.29
CA PRO A 167 18.67 4.51 -5.28
C PRO A 167 17.36 5.30 -5.28
N ILE A 168 17.32 6.31 -4.42
CA ILE A 168 16.21 7.25 -4.22
C ILE A 168 16.75 8.69 -4.05
N ASN A 169 17.97 8.92 -4.54
CA ASN A 169 18.61 10.23 -4.55
C ASN A 169 17.90 11.23 -5.48
N SER A 170 16.97 10.79 -6.33
CA SER A 170 16.13 11.66 -7.15
C SER A 170 14.97 12.31 -6.38
N TRP A 171 14.67 11.82 -5.17
CA TRP A 171 13.56 12.35 -4.37
C TRP A 171 13.81 13.79 -3.94
N ASN A 172 12.76 14.61 -4.05
CA ASN A 172 12.74 15.95 -3.49
C ASN A 172 12.20 15.88 -2.06
N THR A 173 13.07 16.19 -1.09
CA THR A 173 12.82 16.11 0.35
C THR A 173 12.59 17.49 0.99
N SER A 174 12.59 18.57 0.23
CA SER A 174 12.57 19.95 0.75
C SER A 174 11.35 20.30 1.60
N ASN A 175 10.21 19.62 1.41
CA ASN A 175 8.99 19.81 2.19
C ASN A 175 8.83 18.79 3.34
N VAL A 176 9.74 17.82 3.47
CA VAL A 176 9.65 16.78 4.51
C VAL A 176 10.09 17.36 5.84
N THR A 177 9.21 17.32 6.83
CA THR A 177 9.47 17.86 8.18
C THR A 177 9.96 16.79 9.15
N ASP A 178 9.74 15.50 8.85
CA ASP A 178 10.17 14.38 9.71
C ASP A 178 10.59 13.16 8.88
N MET A 179 11.84 12.74 9.07
CA MET A 179 12.45 11.51 8.53
C MET A 179 13.02 10.62 9.64
N SER A 180 12.56 10.81 10.89
CA SER A 180 13.07 10.04 12.03
C SER A 180 12.93 8.55 11.74
N TYR A 181 14.00 7.80 12.00
CA TYR A 181 14.05 6.35 11.82
C TYR A 181 13.77 5.85 10.38
N MET A 182 13.86 6.70 9.36
CA MET A 182 13.53 6.33 7.96
C MET A 182 14.19 5.02 7.50
N PHE A 183 15.46 4.79 7.87
CA PHE A 183 16.22 3.56 7.54
C PHE A 183 16.68 2.78 8.77
N ARG A 184 16.09 2.99 9.94
CA ARG A 184 16.46 2.22 11.14
C ARG A 184 16.29 0.72 10.83
N ASN A 185 17.29 -0.10 11.13
CA ASN A 185 17.29 -1.54 10.85
C ASN A 185 17.08 -1.94 9.35
N ALA A 186 17.20 -1.01 8.39
CA ALA A 186 17.24 -1.33 6.96
C ALA A 186 18.64 -1.83 6.58
N SER A 187 18.97 -3.06 6.99
CA SER A 187 20.34 -3.56 7.08
C SER A 187 21.15 -3.57 5.77
N LEU A 188 20.49 -3.66 4.61
CA LEU A 188 21.18 -3.64 3.31
C LEU A 188 21.26 -2.25 2.69
N PHE A 189 20.60 -1.23 3.25
CA PHE A 189 20.55 0.09 2.63
C PHE A 189 21.93 0.78 2.71
N ASN A 190 22.53 1.05 1.56
CA ASN A 190 23.83 1.71 1.44
C ASN A 190 23.90 2.71 0.28
N GLN A 191 22.75 3.22 -0.17
CA GLN A 191 22.67 4.14 -1.30
C GLN A 191 23.03 5.57 -0.91
N PRO A 192 23.58 6.36 -1.85
CA PRO A 192 23.92 7.76 -1.59
C PRO A 192 22.67 8.62 -1.37
N LEU A 193 22.74 9.55 -0.41
CA LEU A 193 21.66 10.49 -0.03
C LEU A 193 22.10 11.97 -0.07
N HIS A 194 23.13 12.30 -0.85
CA HIS A 194 23.77 13.63 -0.84
C HIS A 194 22.90 14.77 -1.42
N SER A 195 21.75 14.43 -2.02
CA SER A 195 20.81 15.37 -2.65
C SER A 195 19.63 15.77 -1.76
N TRP A 196 19.60 15.28 -0.51
CA TRP A 196 18.47 15.42 0.41
C TRP A 196 18.60 16.59 1.38
#